data_AF-A0AA96JSX7-F1
#
_entry.id   AF-A0AA96JSX7-F1
#
_cell.length_a   1.000
_cell.length_b   1.000
_cell.length_c   1.000
_cell.angle_alpha   90.00
_cell.angle_beta   90.00
_cell.angle_gamma   90.00
#
_symmetry.space_group_name_H-M   'P 1'
#
loop_
_entity.id
_entity.type
_entity.pdbx_description
1 polymer ?
#
loop_
_entity_poly.entity_id
_entity_poly.type
_entity_poly.pdbx_seq_one_letter_code
_entity_poly.pdbx_strand_id
1 'polypeptide(L)'
;MRTMEVRDREWPPVMMEKEKKMYQEEESFNLRFSLEANFPDEYEGEEDERAWVTQWEEQVKPDIVKSVFRTLERYPDWVARFRNRGMAATDEIEIVLEKTYTDPSLN
;
A
#
# COMPACT_ATOMS: atom_id res chain seq x y z
N MET A 1 -47.86 51.20 -8.34
CA MET A 1 -48.11 49.74 -8.39
C MET A 1 -47.45 49.18 -9.63
N ARG A 2 -46.34 48.45 -9.49
CA ARG A 2 -45.77 47.63 -10.55
C ARG A 2 -45.40 46.30 -9.92
N THR A 3 -46.11 45.27 -10.36
CA THR A 3 -46.16 43.91 -9.82
C THR A 3 -44.82 43.22 -10.01
N MET A 4 -44.31 42.58 -8.95
CA MET A 4 -43.15 41.69 -9.01
C MET A 4 -43.57 40.39 -9.70
N GLU A 5 -43.00 40.08 -10.86
CA GLU A 5 -43.01 38.73 -11.43
C GLU A 5 -41.68 38.06 -11.07
N VAL A 6 -41.74 37.23 -10.03
CA VAL A 6 -40.73 36.21 -9.76
C VAL A 6 -41.09 35.02 -10.64
N ARG A 7 -40.44 34.89 -11.80
CA ARG A 7 -40.51 33.69 -12.64
C ARG A 7 -39.12 33.28 -13.09
N ASP A 8 -38.80 32.04 -12.73
CA ASP A 8 -37.89 31.12 -13.39
C ASP A 8 -36.41 31.54 -13.45
N ARG A 9 -35.76 31.47 -12.29
CA ARG A 9 -34.33 31.12 -12.25
C ARG A 9 -34.19 29.63 -12.60
N GLU A 10 -34.18 29.30 -13.89
CA GLU A 10 -33.54 28.06 -14.34
C GLU A 10 -32.05 28.17 -14.04
N TRP A 11 -31.62 27.57 -12.92
CA TRP A 11 -30.21 27.29 -12.73
C TRP A 11 -29.76 26.35 -13.85
N PRO A 12 -28.59 26.59 -14.48
CA PRO A 12 -28.05 25.63 -15.42
C PRO A 12 -27.93 24.28 -14.70
N PRO A 13 -28.25 23.16 -15.37
CA PRO A 13 -28.07 21.86 -14.76
C PRO A 13 -26.60 21.81 -14.33
N VAL A 14 -26.36 21.75 -13.02
CA VAL A 14 -25.05 21.33 -12.51
C VAL A 14 -24.80 20.05 -13.28
N MET A 15 -23.83 20.10 -14.19
CA MET A 15 -23.36 18.94 -14.91
C MET A 15 -23.03 17.97 -13.79
N MET A 16 -23.94 17.04 -13.53
CA MET A 16 -23.60 15.84 -12.82
C MET A 16 -22.66 15.17 -13.80
N GLU A 17 -21.39 15.58 -13.78
CA GLU A 17 -20.29 14.71 -14.05
C GLU A 17 -20.64 13.47 -13.24
N LYS A 18 -21.28 12.52 -13.90
CA LYS A 18 -21.53 11.20 -13.35
C LYS A 18 -20.15 10.80 -12.87
N GLU A 19 -19.95 10.78 -11.56
CA GLU A 19 -18.73 10.25 -10.97
C GLU A 19 -18.49 8.93 -11.69
N LYS A 20 -17.47 8.92 -12.56
CA LYS A 20 -17.19 7.78 -13.39
C LYS A 20 -16.77 6.71 -12.39
N LYS A 21 -17.70 5.82 -12.02
CA LYS A 21 -17.42 4.74 -11.09
C LYS A 21 -16.29 3.92 -11.69
N MET A 22 -15.08 4.15 -11.20
CA MET A 22 -13.94 3.32 -11.54
C MET A 22 -14.20 1.98 -10.85
N TYR A 23 -14.40 0.95 -11.66
CA TYR A 23 -14.51 -0.41 -11.17
C TYR A 23 -13.13 -0.81 -10.65
N GLN A 24 -13.07 -1.26 -9.39
CA GLN A 24 -11.86 -1.67 -8.72
C GLN A 24 -11.93 -3.16 -8.43
N GLU A 25 -10.91 -3.90 -8.87
CA GLU A 25 -10.66 -5.28 -8.48
C GLU A 25 -9.52 -5.29 -7.46
N GLU A 26 -9.63 -6.13 -6.42
CA GLU A 26 -8.58 -6.33 -5.42
C GLU A 26 -8.28 -7.83 -5.32
N GLU A 27 -6.99 -8.16 -5.35
CA GLU A 27 -6.48 -9.49 -5.05
C GLU A 27 -5.39 -9.37 -3.99
N SER A 28 -5.27 -10.37 -3.12
CA SER A 28 -4.32 -10.36 -2.01
C SER A 28 -3.61 -11.70 -1.91
N PHE A 29 -2.32 -11.63 -1.61
CA PHE A 29 -1.50 -12.80 -1.29
C PHE A 29 -0.55 -12.47 -0.12
N ASN A 30 -0.01 -13.50 0.52
CA ASN A 30 0.91 -13.36 1.65
C ASN A 30 2.31 -13.82 1.27
N LEU A 31 3.32 -12.98 1.53
CA LEU A 31 4.72 -13.37 1.55
C LEU A 31 5.16 -13.50 3.01
N ARG A 32 5.54 -14.71 3.43
CA ARG A 32 5.92 -15.01 4.83
C ARG A 32 7.36 -15.51 4.91
N PHE A 33 8.12 -14.92 5.82
CA PHE A 33 9.44 -15.40 6.21
C PHE A 33 9.32 -16.23 7.49
N SER A 34 9.98 -17.38 7.52
CA SER A 34 10.16 -18.21 8.71
C SER A 34 11.62 -18.16 9.09
N LEU A 35 11.90 -17.77 10.34
CA LEU A 35 13.24 -17.56 10.85
C LEU A 35 13.66 -18.76 11.69
N GLU A 36 14.78 -19.37 11.33
CA GLU A 36 15.32 -20.55 12.00
C GLU A 36 16.81 -20.35 12.28
N ALA A 37 17.24 -20.69 13.49
CA ALA A 37 18.63 -20.70 13.91
C ALA A 37 18.96 -22.06 14.53
N ASN A 38 20.12 -22.61 14.17
CA ASN A 38 20.61 -23.87 14.71
C ASN A 38 21.81 -23.59 15.60
N PHE A 39 21.78 -24.12 16.82
CA PHE A 39 22.82 -23.94 17.82
C PHE A 39 23.53 -25.28 18.10
N PRO A 40 24.85 -25.28 18.35
CA PRO A 40 25.55 -26.48 18.80
C PRO A 40 25.04 -26.98 20.15
N ASP A 41 25.22 -28.28 20.44
CA ASP A 41 24.78 -28.89 21.71
C ASP A 41 25.43 -28.26 22.95
N GLU A 42 26.61 -27.67 22.78
CA GLU A 42 27.39 -27.00 23.83
C GLU A 42 26.99 -25.51 24.02
N TYR A 43 25.91 -25.06 23.38
CA TYR A 43 25.45 -23.68 23.49
C TYR A 43 24.78 -23.41 24.85
N GLU A 44 25.47 -22.67 25.71
CA GLU A 44 25.01 -22.34 27.06
C GLU A 44 24.05 -21.13 27.13
N GLY A 45 23.75 -20.49 26.00
CA GLY A 45 22.71 -19.45 25.92
C GLY A 45 23.13 -18.03 26.34
N GLU A 46 24.34 -17.81 26.84
CA GLU A 46 24.67 -16.54 27.51
C GLU A 46 25.14 -15.39 26.59
N GLU A 47 25.53 -15.62 25.33
CA GLU A 47 25.89 -14.55 24.39
C GLU A 47 24.78 -14.31 23.35
N ASP A 48 23.89 -13.37 23.70
CA ASP A 48 22.86 -12.79 22.84
C ASP A 48 21.83 -13.77 22.25
N GLU A 49 20.97 -14.32 23.12
CA GLU A 49 19.77 -15.11 22.82
C GLU A 49 18.87 -14.56 21.69
N ARG A 50 19.12 -13.32 21.26
CA ARG A 50 18.37 -12.59 20.25
C ARG A 50 19.25 -11.94 19.18
N ALA A 51 20.58 -12.02 19.19
CA ALA A 51 21.44 -11.32 18.22
C ALA A 51 21.04 -11.57 16.77
N TRP A 52 20.73 -12.83 16.45
CA TRP A 52 20.29 -13.22 15.11
C TRP A 52 18.91 -12.62 14.75
N VAL A 53 17.99 -12.54 15.72
CA VAL A 53 16.69 -11.86 15.55
C VAL A 53 16.87 -10.35 15.43
N THR A 54 17.74 -9.76 16.25
CA THR A 54 18.07 -8.33 16.21
C THR A 54 18.70 -7.96 14.87
N GLN A 55 19.65 -8.75 14.37
CA GLN A 55 20.24 -8.56 13.04
C GLN A 55 19.17 -8.64 11.95
N TRP A 56 18.24 -9.60 12.04
CA TRP A 56 17.13 -9.68 11.12
C TRP A 56 16.26 -8.41 11.15
N GLU A 57 15.84 -7.99 12.35
CA GLU A 57 14.94 -6.86 12.56
C GLU A 57 15.57 -5.53 12.13
N GLU A 58 16.85 -5.31 12.44
CA GLU A 58 17.54 -4.03 12.26
C GLU A 58 18.22 -3.88 10.90
N GLN A 59 18.61 -4.99 10.25
CA GLN A 59 19.42 -4.95 9.02
C GLN A 59 18.73 -5.67 7.87
N VAL A 60 18.50 -6.98 8.00
CA VAL A 60 18.07 -7.82 6.87
C VAL A 60 16.66 -7.46 6.40
N LYS A 61 15.69 -7.37 7.32
CA LYS A 61 14.30 -7.05 6.98
C LYS A 61 14.18 -5.66 6.32
N PRO A 62 14.76 -4.57 6.88
CA PRO A 62 14.76 -3.27 6.21
C PRO A 62 15.35 -3.29 4.80
N ASP A 63 16.43 -4.04 4.56
CA ASP A 63 17.07 -4.10 3.24
C ASP A 63 16.28 -4.88 2.20
N ILE A 64 15.58 -5.94 2.62
CA ILE A 64 14.60 -6.65 1.78
C ILE A 64 13.46 -5.71 1.39
N VAL A 65 12.87 -5.00 2.35
CA VAL A 65 11.77 -4.05 2.09
C VAL A 65 12.22 -2.98 1.10
N LYS A 66 13.38 -2.34 1.30
CA LYS A 66 13.94 -1.37 0.33
C LYS A 66 14.12 -1.98 -1.06
N SER A 67 14.58 -3.22 -1.13
CA SER A 67 14.81 -3.92 -2.40
C SER A 67 13.51 -4.25 -3.15
N VAL A 68 12.40 -4.47 -2.44
CA VAL A 68 11.06 -4.61 -3.02
C VAL A 68 10.67 -3.30 -3.72
N PHE A 69 10.76 -2.15 -3.04
CA PHE A 69 10.43 -0.85 -3.65
C PHE A 69 11.33 -0.52 -4.85
N ARG A 70 12.65 -0.70 -4.72
CA ARG A 70 13.59 -0.52 -5.83
C ARG A 70 13.27 -1.44 -7.02
N THR A 71 12.74 -2.62 -6.76
CA THR A 71 12.31 -3.53 -7.83
C THR A 71 11.05 -3.03 -8.51
N LEU A 72 10.08 -2.56 -7.75
CA LEU A 72 8.80 -2.03 -8.23
C LEU A 72 8.97 -0.74 -9.06
N GLU A 73 9.96 0.10 -8.74
CA GLU A 73 10.34 1.27 -9.56
C GLU A 73 10.66 0.92 -11.03
N ARG A 74 11.03 -0.33 -11.33
CA ARG A 74 11.28 -0.80 -12.70
C ARG A 74 9.98 -1.09 -13.48
N TYR A 75 8.83 -1.03 -12.83
CA TYR A 75 7.50 -1.30 -13.41
C TYR A 75 6.60 -0.06 -13.24
N PRO A 76 6.76 0.98 -14.08
CA PRO A 76 6.15 2.30 -13.87
C PRO A 76 4.61 2.32 -13.91
N ASP A 77 3.99 1.28 -14.45
CA ASP A 77 2.53 1.09 -14.45
C ASP A 77 1.97 0.77 -13.06
N TRP A 78 2.83 0.42 -12.10
CA TRP A 78 2.46 0.04 -10.74
C TRP A 78 2.91 1.11 -9.75
N VAL A 79 1.97 1.62 -8.96
CA VAL A 79 2.23 2.52 -7.84
C VAL A 79 2.26 1.69 -6.55
N ALA A 80 3.39 1.74 -5.85
CA ALA A 80 3.58 1.02 -4.59
C ALA A 80 3.46 1.97 -3.39
N ARG A 81 2.70 1.58 -2.36
CA ARG A 81 2.60 2.34 -1.12
C ARG A 81 2.48 1.44 0.10
N PHE A 82 2.96 1.92 1.24
CA PHE A 82 2.67 1.27 2.52
C PHE A 82 1.20 1.46 2.90
N ARG A 83 0.59 0.41 3.44
CA ARG A 83 -0.67 0.49 4.16
C ARG A 83 -0.41 0.11 5.61
N ASN A 84 -0.67 1.03 6.53
CA ASN A 84 -0.63 0.74 7.95
C ASN A 84 -2.07 0.54 8.44
N ARG A 85 -2.37 -0.64 8.99
CA ARG A 85 -3.68 -0.99 9.56
C ARG A 85 -3.74 -0.90 11.10
N GLY A 86 -2.80 -0.15 11.69
CA GLY A 86 -2.67 -0.02 13.15
C GLY A 86 -1.79 -1.10 13.80
N MET A 87 -1.03 -1.87 12.99
CA MET A 87 -0.10 -2.88 13.49
C MET A 87 1.33 -2.34 13.48
N ALA A 88 2.17 -2.86 14.37
CA ALA A 88 3.59 -2.50 14.37
C ALA A 88 4.27 -3.08 13.12
N ALA A 89 5.25 -2.37 12.57
CA ALA A 89 6.04 -2.85 11.43
C ALA A 89 6.90 -4.09 11.76
N THR A 90 7.03 -4.42 13.05
CA THR A 90 7.58 -5.68 13.53
C THR A 90 6.62 -6.85 13.31
N ASP A 91 5.31 -6.58 13.28
CA ASP A 91 4.26 -7.59 13.23
C ASP A 91 3.75 -7.79 11.79
N GLU A 92 3.50 -6.69 11.07
CA GLU A 92 3.08 -6.73 9.66
C GLU A 92 3.62 -5.54 8.87
N ILE A 93 4.06 -5.81 7.64
CA ILE A 93 4.35 -4.79 6.63
C ILE A 93 3.47 -5.09 5.42
N GLU A 94 2.48 -4.24 5.20
CA GLU A 94 1.59 -4.35 4.05
C GLU A 94 1.98 -3.33 2.98
N ILE A 95 2.23 -3.83 1.76
CA ILE A 95 2.53 -3.03 0.58
C ILE A 95 1.38 -3.21 -0.40
N VAL A 96 0.70 -2.11 -0.72
CA VAL A 96 -0.36 -2.08 -1.73
C VAL A 96 0.25 -1.69 -3.06
N LEU A 97 -0.10 -2.45 -4.11
CA LEU A 97 0.26 -2.17 -5.49
C LEU A 97 -1.00 -1.78 -6.26
N GLU A 98 -0.99 -0.61 -6.87
CA GLU A 98 -2.11 -0.09 -7.64
C GLU A 98 -1.68 0.08 -9.10
N LYS A 99 -2.51 -0.42 -10.01
CA LYS A 99 -2.37 -0.16 -11.45
C LYS A 99 -3.63 0.54 -11.94
N THR A 100 -3.46 1.73 -12.50
CA THR A 100 -4.58 2.49 -13.09
C THR A 100 -4.63 2.23 -14.58
N TYR A 101 -5.80 1.80 -15.07
CA TYR A 101 -6.06 1.72 -16.49
C TYR A 101 -6.70 3.02 -16.96
N THR A 102 -5.97 3.81 -17.72
CA THR A 102 -6.55 4.93 -18.47
C THR A 102 -7.15 4.41 -19.76
N ASP A 103 -8.38 4.80 -20.05
CA ASP A 103 -9.03 4.52 -21.33
C ASP A 103 -8.23 5.21 -22.46
N PRO A 104 -7.65 4.46 -23.42
CA PRO A 104 -6.89 5.05 -24.52
C PRO A 104 -7.71 5.99 -25.41
N SER A 105 -9.04 5.94 -25.35
CA SER A 105 -9.94 6.80 -26.15
C SER A 105 -10.17 8.20 -25.55
N LEU A 106 -9.56 8.52 -24.41
CA LEU A 106 -9.66 9.83 -23.74
C LEU A 106 -8.40 10.72 -23.92
N ASN A 107 -7.45 10.31 -24.76
CA ASN A 107 -6.27 11.09 -25.16
C ASN A 107 -6.35 11.55 -26.62
#